data_AF-A0A5J4E2R7-F1
#
_entry.id   AF-A0A5J4E2R7-F1
#
_cell.length_a   1.000
_cell.length_b   1.000
_cell.length_c   1.000
_cell.angle_alpha   90.00
_cell.angle_beta   90.00
_cell.angle_gamma   90.00
#
_symmetry.space_group_name_H-M   'P 1'
#
loop_
_entity.id
_entity.type
_entity.pdbx_description
1 polymer ?
#
loop_
_entity_poly.entity_id
_entity_poly.type
_entity_poly.pdbx_seq_one_letter_code
_entity_poly.pdbx_strand_id
1 'polypeptide(L)'
;MDLDGTLFITRELRPPGPPEVVLNPGDSAIWDRRFRVALPESASAPARVRALTEAGYHRVRKRLQSDPALPAAVGAGLVSFWDADDVVAVPHISYYSEDAAIGQAGREAYKADFLHRLESRIDE
;
A
#
# COMPACT_ATOMS: atom_id res chain seq x y z
N MET A 1 18.94 -18.95 -14.18
CA MET A 1 20.00 -18.18 -13.50
C MET A 1 19.85 -16.78 -14.06
N ASP A 2 19.00 -15.99 -13.43
CA ASP A 2 18.59 -14.69 -13.99
C ASP A 2 19.56 -13.64 -13.46
N LEU A 3 20.45 -13.16 -14.34
CA LEU A 3 21.46 -12.14 -14.07
C LEU A 3 21.08 -10.84 -14.79
N ASP A 4 19.91 -10.27 -14.48
CA ASP A 4 19.53 -8.91 -14.92
C ASP A 4 19.83 -7.85 -13.83
N GLY A 5 20.67 -8.18 -12.85
CA GLY A 5 21.20 -7.21 -11.88
C GLY A 5 20.15 -6.52 -11.00
N THR A 6 18.96 -7.10 -10.82
CA THR A 6 17.91 -6.51 -9.99
C THR A 6 18.09 -6.89 -8.52
N LEU A 7 18.35 -5.91 -7.65
CA LEU A 7 18.43 -6.08 -6.20
C LEU A 7 17.09 -5.69 -5.55
N PHE A 8 16.41 -6.66 -4.95
CA PHE A 8 15.23 -6.39 -4.12
C PHE A 8 15.64 -6.21 -2.66
N ILE A 9 15.43 -5.01 -2.13
CA ILE A 9 15.56 -4.73 -0.70
C ILE A 9 14.18 -4.87 -0.07
N THR A 10 14.01 -5.88 0.77
CA THR A 10 12.75 -6.13 1.48
C THR A 10 12.98 -6.10 2.98
N ARG A 11 11.95 -5.78 3.77
CA ARG A 11 12.03 -5.86 5.23
C ARG A 11 11.62 -7.25 5.67
N GLU A 12 12.40 -7.83 6.58
CA GLU A 12 11.96 -8.99 7.34
C GLU A 12 10.69 -8.63 8.14
N LEU A 13 9.63 -9.40 7.96
CA LEU A 13 8.45 -9.27 8.81
C LEU A 13 8.71 -9.95 10.15
N ARG A 14 8.54 -9.19 11.23
CA ARG A 14 8.43 -9.76 12.57
C ARG A 14 6.95 -9.87 12.95
N PRO A 15 6.50 -11.04 13.43
CA PRO A 15 5.20 -11.15 14.06
C PRO A 15 5.08 -10.27 15.32
N PRO A 16 3.88 -9.74 15.63
CA PRO A 16 2.75 -9.62 14.71
C PRO A 16 3.07 -8.55 13.66
N GLY A 17 2.74 -8.79 12.38
CA GLY A 17 2.96 -7.85 11.29
C GLY A 17 2.29 -6.48 11.52
N PRO A 18 2.43 -5.51 10.59
CA PRO A 18 1.86 -4.19 10.78
C PRO A 18 0.34 -4.25 11.00
N PRO A 19 -0.20 -3.41 11.90
CA PRO A 19 -1.61 -3.46 12.27
C PRO A 19 -2.51 -3.01 11.12
N GLU A 20 -3.78 -3.42 11.17
CA GLU A 20 -4.82 -2.83 10.36
C GLU A 20 -5.23 -1.46 10.94
N VAL A 21 -5.51 -0.50 10.06
CA VAL A 21 -6.05 0.82 10.41
C VAL A 21 -7.31 1.06 9.59
N VAL A 22 -8.37 1.57 10.21
CA VAL A 22 -9.57 2.02 9.49
C VAL A 22 -9.48 3.53 9.30
N LEU A 23 -9.69 4.01 8.08
CA LEU A 23 -9.78 5.43 7.75
C LEU A 23 -11.20 5.73 7.29
N ASN A 24 -11.85 6.70 7.93
CA ASN A 24 -13.07 7.32 7.39
C ASN A 24 -12.69 8.39 6.35
N PRO A 25 -13.63 8.81 5.48
CA PRO A 25 -13.38 9.91 4.56
C PRO A 25 -12.87 11.16 5.30
N GLY A 26 -11.71 11.68 4.87
CA GLY A 26 -11.00 12.81 5.50
C GLY A 26 -9.92 12.39 6.50
N ASP A 27 -9.88 11.13 6.93
CA ASP A 27 -8.90 10.66 7.90
C ASP A 27 -7.50 10.48 7.29
N SER A 28 -6.50 10.66 8.15
CA SER A 28 -5.13 10.24 7.88
C SER A 28 -4.51 9.57 9.10
N ALA A 29 -3.58 8.65 8.86
CA ALA A 29 -2.87 7.92 9.92
C ALA A 29 -1.44 7.60 9.51
N ILE A 30 -0.62 7.22 10.50
CA ILE A 30 0.71 6.64 10.23
C ILE A 30 0.61 5.12 10.30
N TRP A 31 0.81 4.47 9.16
CA TRP A 31 0.79 3.02 9.01
C TRP A 31 2.22 2.44 9.06
N ASP A 32 2.39 1.37 9.84
CA ASP A 32 3.69 0.69 10.08
C ASP A 32 4.83 1.65 10.49
N ARG A 33 4.49 2.77 11.15
CA ARG A 33 5.41 3.85 11.58
C ARG A 33 6.19 4.54 10.44
N ARG A 34 5.85 4.28 9.18
CA ARG A 34 6.64 4.71 8.01
C ARG A 34 5.82 5.43 6.96
N PHE A 35 4.58 5.03 6.77
CA PHE A 35 3.75 5.53 5.69
C PHE A 35 2.69 6.43 6.28
N ARG A 36 2.63 7.69 5.86
CA ARG A 36 1.43 8.49 6.08
C ARG A 36 0.40 8.04 5.05
N VAL A 37 -0.71 7.50 5.52
CA VAL A 37 -1.84 7.07 4.71
C VAL A 37 -3.00 8.02 4.91
N ALA A 38 -3.74 8.31 3.84
CA ALA A 38 -4.89 9.20 3.90
C ALA A 38 -6.01 8.73 2.97
N LEU A 39 -7.24 9.06 3.36
CA LEU A 39 -8.46 8.90 2.57
C LEU A 39 -9.12 10.28 2.44
N PRO A 40 -9.47 10.77 1.23
CA PRO A 40 -10.05 12.08 1.06
C PRO A 40 -11.48 12.11 1.60
N GLU A 41 -11.94 13.33 1.87
CA GLU A 41 -13.33 13.58 2.24
C GLU A 41 -14.33 13.19 1.14
N SER A 42 -13.88 13.15 -0.13
CA SER A 42 -14.71 12.75 -1.27
C SER A 42 -14.91 11.23 -1.40
N ALA A 43 -14.25 10.42 -0.56
CA ALA A 43 -14.48 8.99 -0.55
C ALA A 43 -15.90 8.68 -0.07
N SER A 44 -16.58 7.75 -0.76
CA SER A 44 -17.98 7.38 -0.46
C SER A 44 -18.12 6.41 0.71
N ALA A 45 -17.03 5.78 1.14
CA ALA A 45 -17.01 4.80 2.22
C ALA A 45 -15.63 4.78 2.93
N PRO A 46 -15.57 4.29 4.18
CA PRO A 46 -14.30 4.03 4.87
C PRO A 46 -13.43 3.01 4.14
N ALA A 47 -12.12 3.05 4.38
CA ALA A 47 -11.17 2.08 3.86
C ALA A 47 -10.33 1.47 4.99
N ARG A 48 -10.00 0.18 4.85
CA ARG A 48 -9.03 -0.51 5.72
C ARG A 48 -7.65 -0.44 5.10
N VAL A 49 -6.67 0.01 5.86
CA VAL A 49 -5.25 0.00 5.49
C VAL A 49 -4.56 -1.15 6.21
N ARG A 50 -4.00 -2.08 5.44
CA ARG A 50 -3.24 -3.21 5.96
C ARG A 50 -2.17 -3.65 4.96
N ALA A 51 -1.37 -4.64 5.33
CA ALA A 51 -0.38 -5.23 4.44
C ALA A 51 -1.10 -5.94 3.28
N LEU A 52 -0.53 -5.88 2.08
CA LEU A 52 -1.13 -6.53 0.91
C LEU A 52 -1.17 -8.06 1.09
N THR A 53 -0.15 -8.62 1.74
CA THR A 53 0.08 -10.07 1.90
C THR A 53 0.25 -10.79 0.56
N GLU A 54 0.63 -12.06 0.59
CA GLU A 54 0.73 -12.90 -0.61
C GLU A 54 -0.64 -13.10 -1.29
N ALA A 55 -1.70 -13.32 -0.50
CA ALA A 55 -3.05 -13.53 -1.02
C ALA A 55 -3.60 -12.30 -1.76
N GLY A 56 -3.42 -11.10 -1.18
CA GLY A 56 -3.81 -9.85 -1.85
C GLY A 56 -2.95 -9.58 -3.09
N TYR A 57 -1.65 -9.89 -3.02
CA TYR A 57 -0.74 -9.74 -4.16
C TYR A 57 -1.15 -10.61 -5.36
N HIS A 58 -1.53 -11.87 -5.13
CA HIS A 58 -2.07 -12.73 -6.19
C HIS A 58 -3.37 -12.20 -6.80
N ARG A 59 -4.27 -11.62 -6.00
CA ARG A 59 -5.51 -11.00 -6.52
C ARG A 59 -5.19 -9.80 -7.41
N VAL A 60 -4.28 -8.94 -6.97
CA VAL A 60 -3.84 -7.77 -7.74
C VAL A 60 -3.13 -8.21 -9.03
N ARG A 61 -2.24 -9.20 -8.99
CA ARG A 61 -1.58 -9.75 -10.20
C ARG A 61 -2.56 -10.33 -11.23
N LYS A 62 -3.66 -10.94 -10.80
CA LYS A 62 -4.68 -11.43 -11.74
C LYS A 62 -5.43 -10.29 -12.44
N ARG A 63 -5.55 -9.13 -11.79
CA ARG A 63 -6.26 -7.94 -12.30
C ARG A 63 -5.34 -7.01 -13.09
N LEU A 64 -4.06 -6.94 -12.71
CA LEU A 64 -3.03 -6.29 -13.52
C LEU A 64 -2.80 -7.15 -14.76
N GLN A 65 -3.10 -6.61 -15.94
CA GLN A 65 -2.79 -7.25 -17.22
C GLN A 65 -1.27 -7.32 -17.50
N SER A 66 -0.45 -6.80 -16.59
CA SER A 66 1.00 -6.88 -16.59
C SER A 66 1.49 -7.56 -15.33
N ASP A 67 2.62 -8.24 -15.42
CA ASP A 67 3.29 -8.78 -14.23
C ASP A 67 4.07 -7.65 -13.53
N PRO A 68 3.63 -7.14 -12.36
CA PRO A 68 4.49 -6.26 -11.59
C PRO A 68 5.75 -7.06 -11.24
N ALA A 69 6.92 -6.62 -11.71
CA ALA A 69 8.22 -7.28 -11.54
C ALA A 69 8.71 -7.28 -10.08
N LEU A 70 7.86 -7.72 -9.15
CA LEU A 70 8.07 -7.69 -7.71
C LEU A 70 7.92 -9.11 -7.14
N PRO A 71 8.83 -9.58 -6.28
CA PRO A 71 8.66 -10.85 -5.62
C PRO A 71 7.46 -10.84 -4.66
N ALA A 72 6.70 -11.92 -4.54
CA ALA A 72 5.56 -12.00 -3.61
C ALA A 72 5.92 -11.59 -2.16
N ALA A 73 7.18 -11.85 -1.76
CA ALA A 73 7.75 -11.47 -0.47
C ALA A 73 7.65 -9.95 -0.16
N VAL A 74 7.52 -9.06 -1.17
CA VAL A 74 7.33 -7.63 -0.90
C VAL A 74 5.93 -7.28 -0.41
N GLY A 75 4.89 -8.09 -0.72
CA GLY A 75 3.50 -7.79 -0.38
C GLY A 75 3.26 -7.60 1.12
N ALA A 76 4.08 -8.25 1.92
CA ALA A 76 4.23 -8.07 3.36
C ALA A 76 4.43 -6.62 3.84
N GLY A 77 5.18 -5.82 3.08
CA GLY A 77 5.56 -4.46 3.43
C GLY A 77 4.85 -3.38 2.61
N LEU A 78 4.02 -3.78 1.64
CA LEU A 78 3.29 -2.84 0.79
C LEU A 78 2.02 -2.35 1.49
N VAL A 79 1.87 -1.03 1.52
CA VAL A 79 0.62 -0.36 1.88
C VAL A 79 -0.46 -0.80 0.89
N SER A 80 -1.59 -1.27 1.40
CA SER A 80 -2.76 -1.58 0.59
C SER A 80 -4.03 -1.12 1.27
N PHE A 81 -4.95 -0.62 0.46
CA PHE A 81 -6.28 -0.18 0.86
C PHE A 81 -7.30 -1.24 0.45
N TRP A 82 -8.23 -1.50 1.35
CA TRP A 82 -9.23 -2.56 1.22
C TRP A 82 -10.61 -2.02 1.54
N ASP A 83 -11.57 -2.47 0.74
CA ASP A 83 -12.99 -2.39 1.06
C ASP A 83 -13.47 -3.82 1.37
N ALA A 84 -14.02 -4.01 2.56
CA ALA A 84 -14.29 -5.34 3.13
C ALA A 84 -13.09 -6.30 2.97
N ASP A 85 -13.16 -7.21 1.98
CA ASP A 85 -12.14 -8.21 1.66
C ASP A 85 -11.48 -8.00 0.29
N ASP A 86 -11.85 -6.96 -0.45
CA ASP A 86 -11.31 -6.66 -1.77
C ASP A 86 -10.22 -5.57 -1.71
N VAL A 87 -9.11 -5.83 -2.39
CA VAL A 87 -8.05 -4.83 -2.57
C VAL A 87 -8.56 -3.78 -3.55
N VAL A 88 -8.66 -2.54 -3.08
CA VAL A 88 -9.14 -1.41 -3.89
C VAL A 88 -7.99 -0.51 -4.36
N ALA A 89 -6.88 -0.46 -3.63
CA ALA A 89 -5.67 0.22 -4.10
C ALA A 89 -4.38 -0.34 -3.47
N VAL A 90 -3.31 -0.32 -4.27
CA VAL A 90 -1.92 -0.54 -3.83
C VAL A 90 -1.04 0.53 -4.47
N PRO A 91 -0.90 1.72 -3.84
CA PRO A 91 -0.30 2.89 -4.48
C PRO A 91 1.12 2.66 -5.00
N HIS A 92 1.93 1.87 -4.29
CA HIS A 92 3.33 1.59 -4.66
C HIS A 92 3.51 0.80 -5.97
N ILE A 93 2.46 0.15 -6.46
CA ILE A 93 2.46 -0.53 -7.76
C ILE A 93 1.43 0.07 -8.71
N SER A 94 0.95 1.28 -8.42
CA SER A 94 -0.03 2.01 -9.22
C SER A 94 -1.31 1.23 -9.51
N TYR A 95 -1.68 0.29 -8.63
CA TYR A 95 -2.93 -0.45 -8.75
C TYR A 95 -4.06 0.30 -8.06
N TYR A 96 -5.15 0.51 -8.80
CA TYR A 96 -6.41 1.07 -8.33
C TYR A 96 -7.53 0.28 -9.02
N SER A 97 -8.43 -0.33 -8.25
CA SER A 97 -9.53 -1.15 -8.80
C SER A 97 -10.55 -0.28 -9.51
N GLU A 98 -11.00 -0.66 -10.70
CA GLU A 98 -12.07 0.07 -11.44
C GLU A 98 -13.45 -0.17 -10.83
N ASP A 99 -13.67 -1.35 -10.22
CA ASP A 99 -14.97 -1.80 -9.72
C ASP A 99 -15.36 -1.24 -8.35
N ALA A 100 -14.40 -0.69 -7.60
CA ALA A 100 -14.73 -0.09 -6.32
C ALA A 100 -15.55 1.19 -6.60
N ALA A 101 -16.57 1.49 -5.79
CA ALA A 101 -17.15 2.84 -5.77
C ALA A 101 -16.09 3.93 -5.49
N ILE A 102 -14.91 3.49 -5.02
CA ILE A 102 -13.69 4.24 -4.77
C ILE A 102 -12.65 4.06 -5.90
N GLY A 103 -13.03 3.60 -7.10
CA GLY A 103 -12.11 3.24 -8.19
C GLY A 103 -11.80 4.39 -9.15
N GLN A 104 -12.84 5.10 -9.58
CA GLN A 104 -12.69 6.33 -10.37
C GLN A 104 -12.14 7.49 -9.50
N ALA A 105 -12.55 7.56 -8.23
CA ALA A 105 -11.98 8.48 -7.22
C ALA A 105 -10.65 7.97 -6.64
N GLY A 106 -10.36 6.67 -6.74
CA GLY A 106 -9.27 5.96 -6.07
C GLY A 106 -7.88 6.43 -6.43
N ARG A 107 -7.68 6.82 -7.69
CA ARG A 107 -6.40 7.34 -8.19
C ARG A 107 -5.94 8.60 -7.45
N GLU A 108 -6.87 9.43 -6.99
CA GLU A 108 -6.59 10.65 -6.22
C GLU A 108 -6.86 10.46 -4.71
N ALA A 109 -7.67 9.45 -4.36
CA ALA A 109 -8.14 9.21 -3.02
C ALA A 109 -7.16 8.46 -2.11
N TYR A 110 -6.30 7.63 -2.66
CA TYR A 110 -5.40 6.85 -1.80
C TYR A 110 -3.99 7.42 -1.87
N LYS A 111 -3.55 7.98 -0.74
CA LYS A 111 -2.18 8.48 -0.60
C LYS A 111 -1.42 7.64 0.40
N ALA A 112 -0.18 7.32 0.05
CA ALA A 112 0.77 6.61 0.89
C ALA A 112 2.14 7.25 0.70
N ASP A 113 2.48 8.21 1.56
CA ASP A 113 3.73 8.94 1.47
C ASP A 113 4.74 8.40 2.49
N PHE A 114 5.96 8.15 2.04
CA PHE A 114 7.04 7.71 2.91
C PHE A 114 7.47 8.86 3.82
N LEU A 115 7.51 8.62 5.14
CA LEU A 115 8.03 9.57 6.11
C LEU A 115 9.55 9.64 5.98
N HIS A 116 10.06 10.56 5.15
CA HIS A 116 11.48 10.90 5.18
C HIS A 116 11.71 11.91 6.31
N ARG A 117 12.16 11.45 7.49
CA ARG A 117 12.70 12.33 8.54
C ARG A 117 14.21 12.42 8.36
N LEU A 118 14.64 13.20 7.37
CA LEU A 118 15.96 13.84 7.37
C LEU A 118 15.80 15.21 8.05
N GLU A 119 15.60 15.19 9.37
CA GLU A 119 15.99 16.37 10.15
C GLU A 119 17.47 16.18 10.43
N SER A 120 18.28 16.85 9.60
CA SER A 120 19.72 17.00 9.77
C SER A 120 20.02 17.50 11.19
N ARG A 121 20.35 16.58 12.10
CA ARG A 121 21.30 16.87 13.17
C ARG A 121 22.67 16.48 12.66
N ILE A 122 23.27 17.37 11.89
CA ILE A 122 24.71 17.54 11.87
C ILE A 122 24.93 18.99 12.27
N ASP A 123 24.91 19.22 13.58
CA ASP A 123 25.69 20.29 14.20
C ASP A 123 26.69 19.56 15.08
N GLU A 124 27.94 19.50 14.60
CA GLU A 124 29.15 19.37 15.39
C GLU A 124 30.21 20.28 14.76
#